data_AF-S8CMM3-F1
#
_entry.id   AF-S8CMM3-F1
#
_cell.length_a   1.000
_cell.length_b   1.000
_cell.length_c   1.000
_cell.angle_alpha   90.00
_cell.angle_beta   90.00
_cell.angle_gamma   90.00
#
_symmetry.space_group_name_H-M   'P 1'
#
loop_
_entity.id
_entity.type
_entity.pdbx_description
1 polymer ?
#
loop_
_entity_poly.entity_id
_entity_poly.type
_entity_poly.pdbx_seq_one_letter_code
_entity_poly.pdbx_strand_id
1 'polypeptide(L)'
;GGGGEKKRRLSPDQVRTLERSFESGDRLEPERRMELARGLGLEPRQVSVWFQNRRARWKAKQLEKDYEALRRELQEIRALNDALKTHNNKLVSQV
;
A
#
# COMPACT_ATOMS: atom_id res chain seq x y z
N GLY A 1 10.39 26.20 -23.20
CA GLY A 1 8.96 25.95 -22.96
C GLY A 1 8.66 24.51 -23.29
N GLY A 2 8.34 23.68 -22.30
CA GLY A 2 7.99 22.27 -22.49
C GLY A 2 6.48 22.11 -22.43
N GLY A 3 5.86 21.99 -23.61
CA GLY A 3 4.41 21.87 -23.76
C GLY A 3 3.85 20.71 -22.97
N GLY A 4 2.71 20.94 -22.32
CA GLY A 4 2.01 19.96 -21.50
C GLY A 4 1.78 18.65 -22.25
N GLU A 5 2.56 17.64 -21.90
CA GLU A 5 2.29 16.27 -22.28
C GLU A 5 0.91 15.90 -21.75
N LYS A 6 -0.02 15.76 -22.69
CA LYS A 6 -1.40 15.39 -22.44
C LYS A 6 -1.42 14.19 -21.49
N LYS A 7 -2.15 14.32 -20.38
CA LYS A 7 -2.49 13.26 -19.42
C LYS A 7 -3.25 12.12 -20.13
N ARG A 8 -2.60 11.38 -21.02
CA ARG A 8 -3.15 10.18 -21.63
C ARG A 8 -3.13 9.09 -20.58
N ARG A 9 -4.31 8.55 -20.30
CA ARG A 9 -4.48 7.40 -19.43
C ARG A 9 -3.69 6.24 -20.05
N LEU A 10 -2.90 5.54 -19.25
CA LEU A 10 -2.18 4.35 -19.69
C LEU A 10 -3.17 3.29 -20.16
N SER A 11 -2.84 2.58 -21.24
CA SER A 11 -3.66 1.47 -21.72
C SER A 11 -3.61 0.29 -20.73
N PRO A 12 -4.62 -0.60 -20.74
CA PRO A 12 -4.60 -1.80 -19.90
C PRO A 12 -3.36 -2.66 -20.11
N ASP A 13 -2.86 -2.80 -21.34
CA ASP A 13 -1.62 -3.53 -21.64
C ASP A 13 -0.37 -2.86 -21.05
N GLN A 14 -0.30 -1.53 -21.12
CA GLN A 14 0.77 -0.76 -20.50
C GLN A 14 0.76 -0.96 -18.98
N VAL A 15 -0.42 -0.86 -18.35
CA VAL A 15 -0.58 -1.10 -16.92
C VAL A 15 -0.16 -2.52 -16.54
N ARG A 16 -0.63 -3.54 -17.26
CA ARG A 16 -0.25 -4.94 -16.99
C ARG A 16 1.27 -5.16 -17.05
N THR A 17 1.95 -4.55 -18.02
CA THR A 17 3.40 -4.67 -18.13
C THR A 17 4.13 -3.94 -17.01
N LEU A 18 3.65 -2.76 -16.61
CA LEU A 18 4.17 -2.02 -15.47
C LEU A 18 3.97 -2.79 -14.15
N GLU A 19 2.83 -3.46 -13.99
CA GLU A 19 2.52 -4.31 -12.83
C GLU A 19 3.47 -5.50 -12.73
N ARG A 20 3.64 -6.28 -13.81
CA ARG A 20 4.63 -7.38 -13.84
C ARG A 20 6.05 -6.91 -13.53
N SER A 21 6.42 -5.74 -14.05
CA SER A 21 7.74 -5.15 -13.79
C SER A 21 7.91 -4.72 -12.32
N PHE A 22 6.85 -4.23 -11.68
CA PHE A 22 6.82 -3.86 -10.28
C PHE A 22 6.88 -5.08 -9.34
N GLU A 23 6.22 -6.18 -9.72
CA GLU A 23 6.24 -7.44 -8.95
C GLU A 23 7.64 -8.04 -8.85
N SER A 24 8.48 -7.86 -9.88
CA SER A 24 9.87 -8.30 -9.83
C SER A 24 10.80 -7.35 -9.06
N GLY A 25 10.32 -6.16 -8.67
CA GLY A 25 11.11 -5.14 -7.99
C GLY A 25 10.39 -3.79 -7.93
N ASP A 26 10.18 -3.26 -6.72
CA ASP A 26 9.43 -2.03 -6.47
C ASP A 26 10.26 -0.74 -6.72
N ARG A 27 11.59 -0.90 -6.79
CA ARG A 27 12.57 0.13 -7.18
C ARG A 27 12.90 -0.01 -8.66
N LEU A 28 12.83 1.12 -9.35
CA LEU A 28 13.07 1.17 -10.79
C LEU A 28 14.34 1.98 -11.07
N GLU A 29 15.41 1.24 -11.30
CA GLU A 29 16.71 1.79 -11.70
C GLU A 29 16.61 2.60 -13.01
N PRO A 30 17.46 3.62 -13.20
CA PRO A 30 17.40 4.49 -14.37
C PRO A 30 17.42 3.75 -15.71
N GLU A 31 18.26 2.73 -15.84
CA GLU A 31 18.44 1.93 -17.06
C GLU A 31 17.16 1.15 -17.37
N ARG A 32 16.65 0.42 -16.36
CA ARG A 32 15.42 -0.36 -16.46
C ARG A 32 14.20 0.52 -16.76
N ARG A 33 14.17 1.73 -16.22
CA ARG A 33 13.14 2.73 -16.52
C ARG A 33 13.16 3.15 -17.98
N MET A 34 14.34 3.43 -18.52
CA MET A 34 14.48 3.82 -19.92
C MET A 34 14.06 2.68 -20.85
N GLU A 35 14.47 1.44 -20.55
CA GLU A 35 14.04 0.26 -21.33
C GLU A 35 12.52 0.06 -21.30
N LEU A 36 11.92 0.15 -20.11
CA LEU A 36 10.49 -0.02 -19.93
C LEU A 36 9.68 1.09 -20.62
N ALA A 37 10.17 2.33 -20.56
CA ALA A 37 9.58 3.47 -21.25
C ALA A 37 9.60 3.27 -22.77
N ARG A 38 10.76 2.86 -23.34
CA ARG A 38 10.88 2.54 -24.77
C ARG A 38 9.96 1.40 -25.18
N GLY A 39 9.94 0.29 -24.44
CA GLY A 39 9.11 -0.87 -24.75
C GLY A 39 7.60 -0.60 -24.68
N LEU A 40 7.18 0.40 -23.90
CA LEU A 40 5.77 0.77 -23.75
C LEU A 40 5.35 1.99 -24.59
N GLY A 41 6.28 2.64 -25.29
CA GLY A 41 6.04 3.90 -25.99
C GLY A 41 5.61 5.03 -25.03
N LEU A 42 6.17 5.04 -23.82
CA LEU A 42 5.88 6.01 -22.76
C LEU A 42 7.09 6.90 -22.50
N GLU A 43 6.86 8.06 -21.92
CA GLU A 43 7.96 8.84 -21.39
C GLU A 43 8.51 8.23 -20.09
N PRO A 44 9.85 8.28 -19.85
CA PRO A 44 10.45 7.82 -18.60
C PRO A 44 9.80 8.43 -17.36
N ARG A 45 9.36 9.69 -17.45
CA ARG A 45 8.63 10.39 -16.38
C ARG A 45 7.30 9.72 -16.05
N GLN A 46 6.53 9.30 -17.06
CA GLN A 46 5.25 8.61 -16.84
C GLN A 46 5.45 7.28 -16.12
N VAL A 47 6.49 6.54 -16.49
CA VAL A 47 6.89 5.31 -15.79
C VAL A 47 7.27 5.61 -14.34
N SER A 48 8.08 6.64 -14.08
CA SER A 48 8.44 7.05 -12.72
C SER A 48 7.22 7.41 -11.87
N VAL A 49 6.31 8.24 -12.40
CA VAL A 49 5.08 8.64 -11.71
C VAL A 49 4.19 7.44 -11.42
N TRP A 50 4.08 6.52 -12.37
CA TRP A 50 3.30 5.29 -12.17
C TRP A 50 3.89 4.44 -11.03
N PHE A 51 5.21 4.22 -11.00
CA PHE A 51 5.88 3.47 -9.93
C PHE A 51 5.74 4.15 -8.56
N GLN A 52 5.86 5.48 -8.50
CA GLN A 52 5.62 6.25 -7.27
C GLN A 52 4.20 6.06 -6.75
N ASN A 53 3.20 6.23 -7.63
CA ASN A 53 1.79 6.03 -7.28
C ASN A 53 1.50 4.59 -6.87
N ARG A 54 2.12 3.60 -7.54
CA ARG A 54 1.96 2.19 -7.20
C ARG A 54 2.51 1.88 -5.81
N ARG A 55 3.70 2.37 -5.47
CA ARG A 55 4.27 2.25 -4.11
C ARG A 55 3.40 2.91 -3.05
N ALA A 56 2.89 4.12 -3.33
CA ALA A 56 2.01 4.83 -2.40
C ALA A 56 0.75 4.01 -2.09
N ARG A 57 0.08 3.45 -3.13
CA ARG A 57 -1.10 2.59 -2.94
C ARG A 57 -0.77 1.29 -2.21
N TRP A 58 0.36 0.67 -2.52
CA TRP A 58 0.80 -0.54 -1.82
C TRP A 58 1.03 -0.26 -0.33
N LYS A 59 1.74 0.82 0.00
CA LYS A 59 1.98 1.24 1.39
C LYS A 59 0.68 1.59 2.12
N ALA A 60 -0.25 2.28 1.46
CA ALA A 60 -1.57 2.58 2.04
C ALA A 60 -2.34 1.30 2.36
N LYS A 61 -2.37 0.32 1.44
CA LYS A 61 -3.02 -0.98 1.67
C LYS A 61 -2.36 -1.77 2.80
N GLN A 62 -1.03 -1.67 2.94
CA GLN A 62 -0.33 -2.32 4.05
C GLN A 62 -0.70 -1.65 5.38
N LEU A 63 -0.68 -0.32 5.45
CA LEU A 63 -1.04 0.44 6.64
C LEU A 63 -2.48 0.18 7.09
N GLU A 64 -3.42 0.05 6.15
CA GLU A 64 -4.81 -0.30 6.43
C GLU A 64 -4.91 -1.68 7.09
N LYS A 65 -4.17 -2.69 6.58
CA LYS A 65 -4.12 -4.02 7.19
C LYS A 65 -3.52 -3.99 8.59
N ASP A 66 -2.41 -3.27 8.76
CA ASP A 66 -1.72 -3.16 10.04
C ASP A 66 -2.62 -2.49 11.08
N TYR A 67 -3.36 -1.45 10.67
CA TYR A 67 -4.35 -0.77 11.51
C TYR A 67 -5.48 -1.72 11.96
N GLU A 68 -6.06 -2.48 11.04
CA GLU A 68 -7.12 -3.44 11.39
C GLU A 68 -6.63 -4.56 12.31
N ALA A 69 -5.40 -5.04 12.12
CA ALA A 69 -4.78 -6.01 13.02
C ALA A 69 -4.62 -5.44 14.44
N LEU A 70 -4.05 -4.24 14.56
CA LEU A 70 -3.86 -3.56 15.84
C LEU A 70 -5.19 -3.26 16.53
N ARG A 71 -6.21 -2.86 15.76
CA ARG A 71 -7.56 -2.59 16.26
C ARG A 71 -8.19 -3.84 16.87
N ARG A 72 -8.02 -5.00 16.21
CA ARG A 72 -8.53 -6.28 16.71
C ARG A 72 -7.84 -6.68 18.02
N GLU A 73 -6.51 -6.59 18.07
CA GLU A 73 -5.74 -6.88 19.27
C GLU A 73 -6.18 -5.98 20.45
N LEU A 74 -6.38 -4.69 20.19
CA LEU A 74 -6.90 -3.76 21.20
C LEU A 74 -8.29 -4.16 21.72
N GLN A 75 -9.18 -4.63 20.85
CA GLN A 75 -10.52 -5.09 21.26
C GLN A 75 -10.43 -6.35 22.13
N GLU A 76 -9.57 -7.29 21.78
CA GLU A 76 -9.35 -8.52 22.55
C GLU A 76 -8.80 -8.21 23.95
N ILE A 77 -7.78 -7.35 24.04
CA ILE A 77 -7.20 -6.92 25.33
C ILE A 77 -8.23 -6.17 26.18
N ARG A 78 -9.07 -5.32 25.57
CA ARG A 78 -10.13 -4.61 26.30
C ARG A 78 -11.17 -5.58 26.87
N ALA A 79 -11.65 -6.52 26.06
CA ALA A 79 -12.61 -7.53 26.50
C ALA A 79 -12.06 -8.38 27.66
N LEU A 80 -10.79 -8.79 27.58
CA LEU A 80 -10.13 -9.52 28.66
C LEU A 80 -10.03 -8.69 29.93
N ASN A 81 -9.64 -7.42 29.82
CA ASN A 81 -9.58 -6.52 30.97
C ASN A 81 -10.95 -6.33 31.63
N ASP A 82 -12.01 -6.17 30.85
CA ASP A 82 -13.37 -5.99 31.38
C ASP A 82 -13.87 -7.27 32.07
N ALA A 83 -13.54 -8.45 31.53
CA ALA A 83 -13.81 -9.73 32.16
C ALA A 83 -13.06 -9.88 33.50
N LEU A 84 -11.76 -9.55 33.52
CA LEU A 84 -10.94 -9.58 34.74
C LEU A 84 -11.44 -8.60 35.80
N LYS A 85 -11.79 -7.37 35.41
CA LYS A 85 -12.40 -6.39 36.33
C LYS A 85 -13.71 -6.89 36.90
N THR A 86 -14.57 -7.47 36.06
CA THR A 86 -15.84 -8.06 36.51
C THR A 86 -15.59 -9.20 37.50
N HIS A 87 -14.62 -10.07 37.22
CA HIS A 87 -14.25 -11.15 38.13
C HIS A 87 -13.70 -10.62 39.46
N ASN A 88 -12.78 -9.66 39.43
CA ASN A 88 -12.23 -9.03 40.63
C ASN A 88 -13.32 -8.37 41.49
N ASN A 89 -14.25 -7.63 40.87
CA ASN A 89 -15.34 -7.00 41.59
C ASN A 89 -16.25 -8.04 42.29
N LYS A 90 -16.50 -9.19 41.65
CA LYS A 90 -17.26 -10.29 42.26
C LYS A 90 -16.52 -10.88 43.46
N LEU A 91 -15.21 -11.13 43.34
CA LEU A 91 -14.41 -11.63 44.46
C LEU A 91 -14.40 -10.65 45.64
N VAL A 92 -14.25 -9.35 45.37
CA VAL A 92 -14.29 -8.31 46.42
C VAL A 92 -15.65 -8.28 47.11
N SER A 93 -16.76 -8.48 46.38
CA SER A 93 -18.10 -8.51 46.99
C SER A 93 -18.40 -9.76 47.85
N GLN A 94 -17.51 -10.75 47.85
CA GLN A 94 -17.62 -11.99 48.65
C GLN A 94 -16.84 -11.93 49.96
N VAL A 95 -16.13 -10.82 50.24
CA VAL A 95 -15.38 -10.55 51.48
C VAL A 95 -16.12 -9.48 52.27
#